data_AF-A0A9X9A0Z8-F1
#
_entry.id   AF-A0A9X9A0Z8-F1
#
_cell.length_a   1.000
_cell.length_b   1.000
_cell.length_c   1.000
_cell.angle_alpha   90.00
_cell.angle_beta   90.00
_cell.angle_gamma   90.00
#
_symmetry.space_group_name_H-M   'P 1'
#
loop_
_entity.id
_entity.type
_entity.pdbx_description
1 polymer ?
#
loop_
_entity_poly.entity_id
_entity_poly.type
_entity_poly.pdbx_seq_one_letter_code
_entity_poly.pdbx_strand_id
1 'polypeptide(L)' 'FSPGDVFYSDGEGANTFRLGFSRLKEEEIVRGIKIIGDTLKNEIWS' A
#
# COMPACT_ATOMS: atom_id res chain seq x y z
N PHE A 1 4.45 3.50 -3.67
CA PHE A 1 4.43 2.16 -3.06
C PHE A 1 5.20 1.22 -3.97
N SER A 2 5.55 0.03 -3.51
CA SER A 2 6.17 -1.03 -4.33
C SER A 2 5.37 -2.32 -4.16
N PRO A 3 5.09 -3.10 -5.23
CA PRO A 3 4.58 -4.47 -5.10
C PRO A 3 5.45 -5.27 -4.13
N GLY A 4 4.85 -6.19 -3.38
CA GLY A 4 5.53 -6.93 -2.34
C GLY A 4 6.26 -8.17 -2.84
N ASP A 5 5.73 -8.82 -3.88
CA ASP A 5 6.28 -10.00 -4.54
C ASP A 5 7.76 -9.86 -4.95
N VAL A 6 8.19 -8.67 -5.40
CA VAL A 6 9.61 -8.41 -5.75
C VAL A 6 10.60 -8.56 -4.58
N PHE A 7 10.10 -8.67 -3.34
CA PHE A 7 10.92 -8.86 -2.14
C PHE A 7 10.96 -10.32 -1.65
N TYR A 8 10.25 -11.23 -2.31
CA TYR A 8 10.22 -12.66 -1.97
C TYR A 8 10.94 -13.47 -3.07
N SER A 9 11.89 -14.33 -2.70
CA SER A 9 12.68 -15.12 -3.64
C SER A 9 12.02 -16.43 -4.08
N ASP A 10 10.94 -16.82 -3.40
CA ASP A 10 10.23 -18.09 -3.56
C ASP A 10 8.89 -17.94 -4.32
N GLY A 11 8.61 -16.76 -4.87
CA GLY A 11 7.38 -16.49 -5.62
C GLY A 11 6.16 -16.13 -4.76
N GLU A 12 6.34 -15.98 -3.45
CA GLU A 12 5.31 -15.55 -2.51
C GLU A 12 5.09 -14.02 -2.54
N GLY A 13 4.13 -13.53 -1.75
CA GLY A 13 3.96 -12.08 -1.50
C GLY A 13 3.09 -11.32 -2.51
N ALA A 14 2.40 -12.02 -3.42
CA ALA A 14 1.51 -11.42 -4.43
C ALA A 14 0.42 -10.49 -3.85
N ASN A 15 -0.04 -10.77 -2.62
CA ASN A 15 -1.08 -9.98 -1.93
C ASN A 15 -0.49 -8.95 -0.95
N THR A 16 0.77 -8.57 -1.13
CA THR A 16 1.48 -7.65 -0.24
C THR A 16 2.03 -6.46 -1.03
N PHE A 17 2.28 -5.34 -0.34
CA PHE A 17 2.96 -4.18 -0.92
C PHE A 17 3.69 -3.41 0.17
N ARG A 18 4.72 -2.65 -0.22
CA ARG A 18 5.56 -1.86 0.70
C ARG A 18 5.20 -0.37 0.64
N LEU A 19 5.05 0.22 1.83
CA LEU A 19 4.89 1.65 2.03
C LEU A 19 6.11 2.22 2.78
N GLY A 20 6.77 3.22 2.18
CA GLY A 20 7.81 4.00 2.84
C GLY A 20 7.27 5.38 3.21
N PHE A 21 7.36 5.76 4.47
CA PHE A 21 6.81 7.02 5.01
C PHE A 21 7.85 7.88 5.76
N SER A 22 9.13 7.48 5.75
CA SER A 22 10.20 8.10 6.55
C SER A 22 10.52 9.56 6.23
N ARG A 23 10.03 10.09 5.11
CA ARG A 23 10.25 11.48 4.66
C ARG A 23 8.96 12.28 4.52
N LEU A 24 7.85 11.74 5.04
CA LEU A 24 6.53 12.38 4.94
C LEU A 24 6.20 13.09 6.25
N LYS A 25 5.44 14.17 6.14
CA LYS A 25 4.78 14.79 7.29
C LYS A 25 3.59 13.94 7.73
N GLU A 26 3.18 14.08 8.98
CA GLU A 26 2.05 13.32 9.55
C GLU A 26 0.77 13.50 8.73
N GLU A 27 0.48 14.72 8.27
CA GLU A 27 -0.73 15.01 7.51
C GLU A 27 -0.74 14.31 6.14
N GLU A 28 0.43 14.12 5.55
CA GLU A 28 0.61 13.40 4.28
C GLU A 28 0.40 11.90 4.48
N ILE A 29 0.88 11.35 5.59
CA ILE A 29 0.66 9.94 5.96
C ILE A 29 -0.84 9.69 6.16
N VAL A 30 -1.52 10.52 6.95
CA VAL A 30 -2.97 10.39 7.21
C VAL A 30 -3.77 10.48 5.93
N ARG A 31 -3.45 11.46 5.06
CA ARG A 31 -4.11 11.60 3.75
C ARG A 31 -3.88 10.38 2.87
N GLY A 32 -2.64 9.89 2.79
CA GLY A 32 -2.28 8.72 1.99
C GLY A 32 -3.01 7.45 2.42
N ILE A 33 -3.07 7.16 3.72
CA ILE A 33 -3.79 5.99 4.25
C ILE A 33 -5.29 6.07 3.96
N LYS A 34 -5.92 7.26 4.06
CA LYS A 34 -7.33 7.44 3.70
C LYS A 34 -7.59 7.11 2.24
N ILE A 35 -6.78 7.64 1.32
CA ILE A 35 -6.89 7.35 -0.12
C ILE A 35 -6.80 5.85 -0.37
N ILE A 36 -5.80 5.17 0.21
CA ILE A 36 -5.64 3.71 0.05
C ILE A 36 -6.90 2.97 0.53
N GLY A 37 -7.41 3.31 1.71
CA GLY A 37 -8.60 2.68 2.27
C GLY A 37 -9.84 2.88 1.41
N ASP A 38 -10.04 4.08 0.88
CA ASP A 38 -11.19 4.40 0.02
C ASP A 38 -11.08 3.72 -1.35
N THR A 39 -9.87 3.63 -1.93
CA THR A 39 -9.64 2.86 -3.16
C THR A 39 -9.97 1.38 -2.97
N LEU A 40 -9.50 0.75 -1.89
CA LEU A 40 -9.79 -0.66 -1.61
C LEU A 40 -11.29 -0.92 -1.43
N LYS A 41 -12.00 -0.01 -0.76
CA LYS A 41 -13.46 -0.10 -0.63
C LYS A 41 -14.18 0.04 -1.97
N ASN A 42 -13.65 0.77 -2.94
CA ASN A 42 -14.33 0.88 -4.23
C ASN A 42 -14.09 -0.35 -5.12
N GLU A 43 -12.89 -0.94 -5.06
CA GLU A 43 -12.54 -2.18 -5.77
C GLU A 43 -13.26 -3.41 -5.20
N ILE A 44 -13.44 -3.50 -3.87
CA ILE A 44 -14.11 -4.66 -3.24
C ILE A 44 -15.62 -4.69 -3.53
N TRP A 45 -16.21 -3.56 -3.95
CA TRP A 45 -17.65 -3.42 -4.18
C TRP A 45 -18.01 -3.20 -5.67
N SER A 46 -17.07 -3.44 -6.59
CA SER A 46 -17.29 -3.49 -8.04
C SER A 46 -17.27 -4.92 -8.57
#